data_AF-A0A557ZWY0-F1
#
_entry.id   AF-A0A557ZWY0-F1
#
_cell.length_a   1.000
_cell.length_b   1.000
_cell.length_c   1.000
_cell.angle_alpha   90.00
_cell.angle_beta   90.00
_cell.angle_gamma   90.00
#
_symmetry.space_group_name_H-M   'P 1'
#
loop_
_entity.id
_entity.type
_entity.pdbx_description
1 polymer ?
#
loop_
_entity_poly.entity_id
_entity_poly.type
_entity_poly.pdbx_seq_one_letter_code
_entity_poly.pdbx_strand_id
1 'polypeptide(L)'
;MDTVSGATVLRFERRFKHPVAKVWRAITDPAEMAHWFPATVETELKVGAPMTFVFPGTAPIDGARDGEILELDPPKVYAFRWNHDILRFELVPDGDGCVLHFTQTLGGGDLGRLAAGRNAAGWDHCLGALGARLDDRLDEPFTDWLSAMRHYLDVFGLAEGTRVDTAEGAELHFGLDLVWKPIEEAWQVLAERGPKPTRAEAPRLLEHDGEPGLVRWELFADPDFGTRVELTHVLPAEYADAELAAWPARLEDLFTAVHADR
;
A
#
# COMPACT_ATOMS: atom_id res chain seq x y z
N MET A 1 -11.45 -2.33 -3.24
CA MET A 1 -10.97 -2.54 -1.86
C MET A 1 -12.19 -2.67 -0.99
N ASP A 2 -12.22 -3.68 -0.11
CA ASP A 2 -13.34 -3.92 0.80
C ASP A 2 -12.86 -3.88 2.25
N THR A 3 -13.78 -3.73 3.20
CA THR A 3 -13.52 -3.97 4.61
C THR A 3 -14.16 -5.28 5.04
N VAL A 4 -13.37 -6.24 5.52
CA VAL A 4 -13.84 -7.53 6.02
C VAL A 4 -13.41 -7.68 7.47
N SER A 5 -14.39 -7.78 8.37
CA SER A 5 -14.15 -7.91 9.82
C SER A 5 -13.20 -6.85 10.40
N GLY A 6 -13.28 -5.63 9.88
CA GLY A 6 -12.44 -4.49 10.29
C GLY A 6 -11.06 -4.43 9.62
N ALA A 7 -10.68 -5.41 8.80
CA ALA A 7 -9.44 -5.38 8.01
C ALA A 7 -9.71 -4.89 6.59
N THR A 8 -8.74 -4.17 6.02
CA THR A 8 -8.77 -3.72 4.63
C THR A 8 -8.33 -4.87 3.72
N VAL A 9 -9.12 -5.17 2.69
CA VAL A 9 -8.87 -6.28 1.76
C VAL A 9 -8.77 -5.78 0.32
N LEU A 10 -7.64 -6.07 -0.32
CA LEU A 10 -7.46 -5.92 -1.76
C LEU A 10 -7.84 -7.22 -2.47
N ARG A 11 -8.49 -7.12 -3.63
CA ARG A 11 -8.95 -8.26 -4.41
C ARG A 11 -8.60 -8.06 -5.88
N PHE A 12 -8.04 -9.09 -6.48
CA PHE A 12 -7.65 -9.12 -7.87
C PHE A 12 -8.16 -10.40 -8.52
N GLU A 13 -8.63 -10.27 -9.76
CA GLU A 13 -8.96 -11.39 -10.62
C GLU A 13 -8.02 -11.38 -11.83
N ARG A 14 -7.43 -12.53 -12.15
CA ARG A 14 -6.63 -12.72 -13.37
C ARG A 14 -7.07 -14.01 -14.08
N ARG A 15 -7.38 -13.89 -15.37
CA ARG A 15 -7.65 -15.05 -16.23
C ARG A 15 -6.39 -15.45 -16.96
N PHE A 16 -6.02 -16.72 -16.86
CA PHE A 16 -4.87 -17.29 -17.57
C PHE A 16 -5.34 -18.38 -18.53
N LYS A 17 -4.79 -18.38 -19.75
CA LYS A 17 -4.99 -19.44 -20.77
C LYS A 17 -4.17 -20.71 -20.50
N HIS A 18 -3.67 -20.86 -19.26
CA HIS A 18 -2.76 -21.94 -18.86
C HIS A 18 -3.48 -22.87 -17.89
N PRO A 19 -3.21 -24.19 -17.93
CA PRO A 19 -3.83 -25.14 -17.01
C PRO A 19 -3.51 -24.81 -15.55
N VAL A 20 -4.46 -25.10 -14.64
CA VAL A 20 -4.30 -24.91 -13.19
C VAL A 20 -2.97 -25.44 -12.66
N ALA A 21 -2.51 -26.61 -13.13
CA ALA A 21 -1.25 -27.19 -12.66
C ALA A 21 -0.02 -26.32 -12.95
N LYS A 22 0.00 -25.61 -14.09
CA LYS A 22 1.10 -24.69 -14.45
C LYS A 22 1.06 -23.44 -13.59
N VAL A 23 -0.13 -22.84 -13.41
CA VAL A 23 -0.30 -21.64 -12.58
C VAL A 23 -0.04 -21.95 -11.11
N TRP A 24 -0.49 -23.10 -10.62
CA TRP A 24 -0.23 -23.58 -9.26
C TRP A 24 1.26 -23.65 -8.97
N ARG A 25 2.05 -24.29 -9.85
CA ARG A 25 3.51 -24.32 -9.71
C ARG A 25 4.08 -22.90 -9.65
N ALA A 26 3.64 -21.99 -10.53
CA ALA A 26 4.14 -20.62 -10.56
C ALA A 26 3.88 -19.83 -9.26
N ILE A 27 2.81 -20.15 -8.52
CA ILE A 27 2.46 -19.47 -7.27
C ILE A 27 2.95 -20.18 -6.00
N THR A 28 3.33 -21.46 -6.07
CA THR A 28 3.76 -22.24 -4.89
C THR A 28 5.23 -22.66 -4.89
N ASP A 29 5.89 -22.74 -6.05
CA ASP A 29 7.30 -23.09 -6.17
C ASP A 29 8.15 -21.83 -5.97
N PRO A 30 8.99 -21.75 -4.91
CA PRO A 30 9.82 -20.58 -4.67
C PRO A 30 10.71 -20.18 -5.84
N ALA A 31 11.19 -21.15 -6.63
CA ALA A 31 12.01 -20.88 -7.80
C ALA A 31 11.21 -20.18 -8.91
N GLU A 32 9.91 -20.46 -9.03
CA GLU A 32 9.04 -19.78 -9.98
C GLU A 32 8.54 -18.43 -9.43
N MET A 33 8.28 -18.35 -8.12
CA MET A 33 7.88 -17.10 -7.45
C MET A 33 8.91 -15.99 -7.63
N ALA A 34 10.20 -16.32 -7.61
CA ALA A 34 11.29 -15.37 -7.80
C ALA A 34 11.24 -14.57 -9.13
N HIS A 35 10.39 -14.97 -10.08
CA HIS A 35 10.21 -14.27 -11.36
C HIS A 35 9.11 -13.19 -11.36
N TRP A 36 8.26 -13.13 -10.32
CA TRP A 36 7.10 -12.21 -10.33
C TRP A 36 6.72 -11.71 -8.94
N PHE A 37 7.00 -12.48 -7.89
CA PHE A 37 6.76 -12.10 -6.51
C PHE A 37 7.81 -11.06 -6.08
N PRO A 38 7.45 -10.03 -5.31
CA PRO A 38 8.35 -8.91 -4.96
C PRO A 38 9.54 -9.28 -4.06
N ALA A 39 9.60 -10.51 -3.56
CA ALA A 39 10.68 -11.02 -2.70
C ALA A 39 11.04 -12.46 -3.08
N THR A 40 12.29 -12.86 -2.80
CA THR A 40 12.67 -14.27 -2.82
C THR A 40 12.06 -14.96 -1.60
N VAL A 41 11.43 -16.10 -1.82
CA VAL A 41 10.74 -16.87 -0.77
C VAL A 41 11.56 -18.11 -0.42
N GLU A 42 11.66 -18.42 0.87
CA GLU A 42 12.18 -19.71 1.34
C GLU A 42 11.15 -20.36 2.26
N THR A 43 10.69 -21.57 1.91
CA THR A 43 9.74 -22.33 2.73
C THR A 43 9.66 -23.81 2.33
N GLU A 44 9.09 -24.63 3.21
CA GLU A 44 8.60 -25.97 2.89
C GLU A 44 7.10 -25.87 2.57
N LEU A 45 6.61 -26.46 1.48
CA LEU A 45 5.20 -26.39 1.09
C LEU A 45 4.30 -27.24 1.99
N LYS A 46 4.07 -26.78 3.22
CA LYS A 46 3.30 -27.45 4.26
C LYS A 46 2.65 -26.43 5.20
N VAL A 47 1.40 -26.67 5.60
CA VAL A 47 0.71 -25.82 6.59
C VAL A 47 1.52 -25.72 7.89
N GLY A 48 1.65 -24.49 8.40
CA GLY A 48 2.44 -24.14 9.57
C GLY A 48 3.95 -24.07 9.31
N ALA A 49 4.42 -24.31 8.08
CA ALA A 49 5.82 -24.11 7.75
C ALA A 49 6.16 -22.61 7.82
N PRO A 50 7.30 -22.25 8.43
CA PRO A 50 7.77 -20.87 8.43
C PRO A 50 8.15 -20.42 7.02
N MET A 51 8.02 -19.13 6.77
CA MET A 51 8.42 -18.49 5.52
C MET A 51 9.42 -17.37 5.80
N THR A 52 10.44 -17.26 4.95
CA THR A 52 11.39 -16.14 4.94
C THR A 52 11.25 -15.41 3.61
N PHE A 53 11.29 -14.07 3.66
CA PHE A 53 11.19 -13.20 2.50
C PHE A 53 12.45 -12.32 2.40
N VAL A 54 13.11 -12.30 1.25
CA VAL A 54 14.30 -11.47 1.01
C VAL A 54 14.03 -10.51 -0.13
N PHE A 55 14.01 -9.21 0.16
CA PHE A 55 13.80 -8.18 -0.85
C PHE A 55 15.12 -7.82 -1.56
N PRO A 56 15.09 -7.58 -2.89
CA PRO A 56 16.26 -7.13 -3.63
C PRO A 56 16.89 -5.87 -3.01
N GLY A 57 18.21 -5.87 -2.82
CA GLY A 57 18.95 -4.71 -2.30
C GLY A 57 18.90 -4.51 -0.78
N THR A 58 18.21 -5.38 -0.03
CA THR A 58 18.23 -5.41 1.44
C THR A 58 19.15 -6.52 1.97
N ALA A 59 19.86 -6.25 3.07
CA ALA A 59 20.59 -7.30 3.77
C ALA A 59 19.59 -8.21 4.51
N PRO A 60 19.78 -9.55 4.53
CA PRO A 60 18.94 -10.43 5.34
C PRO A 60 18.95 -9.97 6.80
N ILE A 61 17.78 -9.73 7.38
CA ILE A 61 17.66 -9.46 8.81
C ILE A 61 17.64 -10.82 9.52
N ASP A 62 18.69 -11.12 10.29
CA ASP A 62 18.77 -12.35 11.07
C ASP A 62 17.68 -12.38 12.15
N GLY A 63 16.80 -13.40 12.11
CA GLY A 63 15.93 -13.78 13.22
C GLY A 63 14.43 -13.56 13.04
N ALA A 64 13.98 -12.97 11.94
CA ALA A 64 12.56 -12.76 11.68
C ALA A 64 12.03 -13.84 10.69
N ARG A 65 11.27 -14.80 11.22
CA ARG A 65 10.44 -15.68 10.39
C ARG A 65 9.19 -14.88 10.03
N ASP A 66 9.25 -14.16 8.91
CA ASP A 66 8.27 -13.12 8.55
C ASP A 66 6.96 -13.66 7.96
N GLY A 67 6.72 -14.95 8.08
CA GLY A 67 5.48 -15.56 7.63
C GLY A 67 5.33 -17.03 8.00
N GLU A 68 4.16 -17.56 7.70
CA GLU A 68 3.88 -19.00 7.74
C GLU A 68 2.77 -19.36 6.75
N ILE A 69 2.79 -20.60 6.28
CA ILE A 69 1.69 -21.13 5.46
C ILE A 69 0.48 -21.39 6.35
N LEU A 70 -0.64 -20.73 6.05
CA LEU A 70 -1.89 -20.80 6.81
C LEU A 70 -2.84 -21.84 6.24
N GLU A 71 -2.88 -21.98 4.91
CA GLU A 71 -3.74 -22.92 4.20
C GLU A 71 -3.03 -23.45 2.95
N LEU A 72 -3.21 -24.74 2.69
CA LEU A 72 -2.66 -25.41 1.52
C LEU A 72 -3.62 -26.54 1.09
N ASP A 73 -4.37 -26.33 0.02
CA ASP A 73 -5.21 -27.33 -0.65
C ASP A 73 -4.81 -27.42 -2.13
N PRO A 74 -3.78 -28.20 -2.50
CA PRO A 74 -3.30 -28.25 -3.87
C PRO A 74 -4.29 -28.92 -4.84
N PRO A 75 -4.48 -28.40 -6.07
CA PRO A 75 -3.89 -27.18 -6.64
C PRO A 75 -4.85 -25.98 -6.62
N LYS A 76 -5.65 -25.82 -5.55
CA LYS A 76 -6.75 -24.87 -5.46
C LYS A 76 -6.44 -23.65 -4.61
N VAL A 77 -5.94 -23.86 -3.38
CA VAL A 77 -5.77 -22.78 -2.41
C VAL A 77 -4.37 -22.78 -1.81
N TYR A 78 -3.71 -21.64 -1.89
CA TYR A 78 -2.47 -21.35 -1.17
C TYR A 78 -2.62 -20.03 -0.43
N ALA A 79 -2.53 -20.07 0.90
CA ALA A 79 -2.59 -18.87 1.73
C ALA A 79 -1.49 -18.85 2.77
N PHE A 80 -0.88 -17.68 2.96
CA PHE A 80 0.21 -17.51 3.90
C PHE A 80 0.23 -16.11 4.49
N ARG A 81 0.82 -15.99 5.68
CA ARG A 81 1.13 -14.72 6.29
C ARG A 81 2.38 -14.13 5.65
N TRP A 82 2.34 -12.85 5.36
CA TRP A 82 3.50 -12.06 4.95
C TRP A 82 3.55 -10.79 5.79
N ASN A 83 4.50 -10.72 6.71
CA ASN A 83 4.56 -9.69 7.75
C ASN A 83 3.24 -9.64 8.55
N HIS A 84 2.53 -8.52 8.47
CA HIS A 84 1.22 -8.32 9.11
C HIS A 84 0.05 -8.75 8.22
N ASP A 85 0.31 -9.08 6.96
CA ASP A 85 -0.71 -9.32 5.95
C ASP A 85 -0.99 -10.80 5.77
N ILE A 86 -2.14 -11.10 5.20
CA ILE A 86 -2.49 -12.44 4.73
C ILE A 86 -2.68 -12.38 3.22
N LEU A 87 -1.85 -13.15 2.51
CA LEU A 87 -2.02 -13.39 1.08
C LEU A 87 -2.79 -14.69 0.88
N ARG A 88 -3.75 -14.67 -0.04
CA ARG A 88 -4.52 -15.86 -0.44
C ARG A 88 -4.65 -15.90 -1.95
N PHE A 89 -4.32 -17.05 -2.51
CA PHE A 89 -4.42 -17.39 -3.92
C PHE A 89 -5.42 -18.53 -4.07
N GLU A 90 -6.46 -18.31 -4.86
CA GLU A 90 -7.48 -19.32 -5.18
C GLU A 90 -7.55 -19.52 -6.69
N LEU A 91 -7.32 -20.75 -7.15
CA LEU A 91 -7.38 -21.14 -8.54
C LEU A 91 -8.68 -21.88 -8.83
N VAL A 92 -9.42 -21.39 -9.82
CA VAL A 92 -10.65 -22.00 -10.32
C VAL A 92 -10.44 -22.40 -11.78
N PRO A 93 -10.63 -23.68 -12.17
CA PRO A 93 -10.59 -24.09 -13.57
C PRO A 93 -11.58 -23.30 -14.44
N ASP A 94 -11.17 -22.90 -15.63
CA ASP A 94 -12.02 -22.21 -16.62
C ASP A 94 -11.65 -22.65 -18.04
N GLY A 95 -12.38 -23.65 -18.55
CA GLY A 95 -12.05 -24.31 -19.82
C GLY A 95 -10.66 -24.96 -19.80
N ASP A 96 -9.83 -24.63 -20.79
CA ASP A 96 -8.42 -25.06 -20.86
C ASP A 96 -7.48 -24.21 -19.99
N GLY A 97 -8.01 -23.15 -19.37
CA GLY A 97 -7.28 -22.21 -18.53
C GLY A 97 -7.75 -22.22 -17.07
N CYS A 98 -7.52 -21.10 -16.38
CA CYS A 98 -8.01 -20.89 -15.03
C CYS A 98 -8.17 -19.40 -14.68
N VAL A 99 -8.96 -19.15 -13.64
CA VAL A 99 -9.07 -17.86 -12.96
C VAL A 99 -8.28 -17.93 -11.65
N LEU A 100 -7.39 -16.96 -11.44
CA LEU A 100 -6.77 -16.69 -10.15
C LEU A 100 -7.54 -15.57 -9.45
N HIS A 101 -8.10 -15.88 -8.29
CA HIS A 101 -8.55 -14.88 -7.32
C HIS A 101 -7.43 -14.69 -6.31
N PHE A 102 -6.83 -13.50 -6.32
CA PHE A 102 -5.81 -13.11 -5.36
C PHE A 102 -6.39 -12.09 -4.38
N THR A 103 -6.14 -12.30 -3.09
CA THR A 103 -6.50 -11.34 -2.06
C THR A 103 -5.35 -11.06 -1.12
N GLN A 104 -5.17 -9.80 -0.75
CA GLN A 104 -4.32 -9.38 0.35
C GLN A 104 -5.20 -8.76 1.44
N THR A 105 -5.20 -9.35 2.62
CA THR A 105 -5.75 -8.72 3.82
C THR A 105 -4.63 -7.93 4.49
N LEU A 106 -4.77 -6.60 4.53
CA LEU A 106 -3.79 -5.69 5.08
C LEU A 106 -3.89 -5.66 6.61
N GLY A 107 -2.77 -5.92 7.28
CA GLY A 107 -2.61 -5.76 8.72
C GLY A 107 -2.36 -4.31 9.12
N GLY A 108 -2.31 -4.03 10.42
CA GLY A 108 -2.00 -2.68 10.95
C GLY A 108 -3.17 -1.69 10.97
N GLY A 109 -4.40 -2.15 10.74
CA GLY A 109 -5.59 -1.31 10.83
C GLY A 109 -5.56 -0.14 9.86
N ASP A 110 -5.73 1.09 10.38
CA ASP A 110 -5.74 2.30 9.56
C ASP A 110 -4.41 2.57 8.86
N LEU A 111 -3.27 2.17 9.45
CA LEU A 111 -1.96 2.28 8.79
C LEU A 111 -1.88 1.36 7.56
N GLY A 112 -2.38 0.14 7.69
CA GLY A 112 -2.53 -0.78 6.56
C GLY A 112 -3.45 -0.22 5.48
N ARG A 113 -4.57 0.40 5.88
CA ARG A 113 -5.50 1.07 4.95
C ARG A 113 -4.80 2.16 4.15
N LEU A 114 -4.02 3.04 4.80
CA LEU A 114 -3.28 4.10 4.09
C LEU A 114 -2.31 3.54 3.06
N ALA A 115 -1.66 2.41 3.37
CA ALA A 115 -0.76 1.72 2.46
C ALA A 115 -1.47 0.91 1.34
N ALA A 116 -2.81 0.89 1.29
CA ALA A 116 -3.54 0.10 0.31
C ALA A 116 -3.23 0.51 -1.14
N GLY A 117 -2.99 1.81 -1.39
CA GLY A 117 -2.68 2.34 -2.71
C GLY A 117 -1.38 1.79 -3.28
N ARG A 118 -0.28 1.86 -2.52
CA ARG A 118 1.03 1.31 -2.93
C ARG A 118 1.00 -0.21 -3.08
N ASN A 119 0.27 -0.91 -2.21
CA ASN A 119 0.13 -2.36 -2.28
C ASN A 119 -0.64 -2.77 -3.54
N ALA A 120 -1.74 -2.10 -3.86
CA ALA A 120 -2.51 -2.42 -5.06
C ALA A 120 -1.73 -2.17 -6.34
N ALA A 121 -1.01 -1.03 -6.42
CA ALA A 121 -0.12 -0.73 -7.54
C ALA A 121 0.97 -1.79 -7.72
N GLY A 122 1.62 -2.20 -6.62
CA GLY A 122 2.63 -3.25 -6.64
C GLY A 122 2.07 -4.61 -7.09
N TRP A 123 0.91 -5.02 -6.56
CA TRP A 123 0.30 -6.29 -6.95
C TRP A 123 -0.20 -6.32 -8.38
N ASP A 124 -0.73 -5.22 -8.89
CA ASP A 124 -1.10 -5.14 -10.30
C ASP A 124 0.10 -5.42 -11.21
N HIS A 125 1.25 -4.83 -10.89
CA HIS A 125 2.50 -5.08 -11.58
C HIS A 125 2.97 -6.54 -11.42
N CYS A 126 3.08 -7.05 -10.19
CA CYS A 126 3.51 -8.42 -9.91
C CYS A 126 2.61 -9.49 -10.56
N LEU A 127 1.30 -9.32 -10.53
CA LEU A 127 0.35 -10.22 -11.19
C LEU A 127 0.42 -10.10 -12.72
N GLY A 128 0.79 -8.94 -13.25
CA GLY A 128 1.14 -8.75 -14.65
C GLY A 128 2.41 -9.52 -15.04
N ALA A 129 3.45 -9.44 -14.22
CA ALA A 129 4.70 -10.20 -14.38
C ALA A 129 4.46 -11.72 -14.31
N LEU A 130 3.60 -12.20 -13.41
CA LEU A 130 3.15 -13.59 -13.37
C LEU A 130 2.53 -14.01 -14.71
N GLY A 131 1.64 -13.19 -15.27
CA GLY A 131 1.03 -13.44 -16.58
C GLY A 131 2.06 -13.48 -17.71
N ALA A 132 3.00 -12.54 -17.74
CA ALA A 132 4.08 -12.53 -18.72
C ALA A 132 4.97 -13.78 -18.61
N ARG A 133 5.37 -14.15 -17.39
CA ARG A 133 6.18 -15.34 -17.11
C ARG A 133 5.49 -16.62 -17.54
N LEU A 134 4.17 -16.75 -17.30
CA LEU A 134 3.37 -17.89 -17.75
C LEU A 134 3.30 -17.96 -19.27
N ASP A 135 3.32 -16.83 -19.96
CA ASP A 135 3.38 -16.72 -21.42
C ASP A 135 4.80 -16.86 -22.00
N ASP A 136 5.80 -17.15 -21.15
CA ASP A 136 7.22 -17.19 -21.52
C ASP A 136 7.73 -15.87 -22.13
N ARG A 137 7.18 -14.75 -21.65
CA ARG A 137 7.60 -13.38 -21.96
C ARG A 137 8.34 -12.76 -20.78
N LEU A 138 9.21 -11.80 -21.07
CA LEU A 138 9.77 -10.91 -20.05
C LEU A 138 8.68 -9.92 -19.62
N ASP A 139 8.69 -9.57 -18.34
CA ASP A 139 7.92 -8.47 -17.80
C ASP A 139 8.58 -7.14 -18.16
N GLU A 140 7.77 -6.08 -18.18
CA GLU A 140 8.27 -4.72 -18.37
C GLU A 140 8.59 -4.11 -17.00
N PRO A 141 9.69 -3.34 -16.86
CA PRO A 141 10.03 -2.73 -15.58
C PRO A 141 8.93 -1.79 -15.08
N PHE A 142 8.72 -1.72 -13.75
CA PHE A 142 7.71 -0.84 -13.15
C PHE A 142 8.17 0.63 -13.11
N THR A 143 8.23 1.28 -14.27
CA THR A 143 8.75 2.64 -14.41
C THR A 143 7.75 3.71 -13.98
N ASP A 144 6.47 3.57 -14.31
CA ASP A 144 5.42 4.54 -14.00
C ASP A 144 4.65 4.23 -12.70
N TRP A 145 5.39 3.83 -11.67
CA TRP A 145 4.83 3.41 -10.38
C TRP A 145 4.07 4.54 -9.67
N LEU A 146 4.49 5.80 -9.87
CA LEU A 146 3.85 6.96 -9.26
C LEU A 146 2.43 7.18 -9.81
N SER A 147 2.24 7.05 -11.12
CA SER A 147 0.91 7.15 -11.73
C SER A 147 0.02 5.98 -11.33
N ALA A 148 0.57 4.77 -11.24
CA ALA A 148 -0.17 3.61 -10.75
C ALA A 148 -0.63 3.80 -9.29
N MET A 149 0.23 4.35 -8.43
CA MET A 149 -0.16 4.64 -7.04
C MET A 149 -1.21 5.74 -6.94
N ARG A 150 -1.07 6.84 -7.70
CA ARG A 150 -2.10 7.89 -7.74
C ARG A 150 -3.46 7.35 -8.19
N HIS A 151 -3.48 6.51 -9.23
CA HIS A 151 -4.72 5.85 -9.64
C HIS A 151 -5.41 5.14 -8.47
N TYR A 152 -4.65 4.43 -7.64
CA TYR A 152 -5.21 3.74 -6.49
C TYR A 152 -5.51 4.63 -5.28
N LEU A 153 -4.81 5.75 -5.10
CA LEU A 153 -5.20 6.78 -4.12
C LEU A 153 -6.61 7.30 -4.45
N ASP A 154 -6.88 7.60 -5.74
CA ASP A 154 -8.16 8.09 -6.22
C ASP A 154 -9.25 7.02 -6.11
N VAL A 155 -9.00 5.82 -6.65
CA VAL A 155 -9.98 4.71 -6.69
C VAL A 155 -10.41 4.28 -5.29
N PHE A 156 -9.53 4.40 -4.30
CA PHE A 156 -9.82 3.99 -2.92
C PHE A 156 -10.20 5.16 -2.00
N GLY A 157 -10.18 6.41 -2.48
CA GLY A 157 -10.45 7.59 -1.66
C GLY A 157 -9.48 7.70 -0.48
N LEU A 158 -8.20 7.40 -0.69
CA LEU A 158 -7.23 7.33 0.41
C LEU A 158 -6.78 8.71 0.90
N ALA A 159 -6.94 9.74 0.06
CA ALA A 159 -6.73 11.14 0.44
C ALA A 159 -7.99 11.82 0.98
N GLU A 160 -9.14 11.14 1.02
CA GLU A 160 -10.37 11.68 1.58
C GLU A 160 -10.24 11.85 3.10
N GLY A 161 -10.70 13.01 3.59
CA GLY A 161 -10.68 13.33 5.01
C GLY A 161 -11.95 12.91 5.75
N THR A 162 -11.88 13.00 7.06
CA THR A 162 -13.04 12.90 7.96
C THR A 162 -13.28 14.23 8.65
N ARG A 163 -14.52 14.47 9.08
CA ARG A 163 -14.94 15.66 9.80
C ARG A 163 -15.48 15.28 11.17
N VAL A 164 -15.04 15.97 12.20
CA VAL A 164 -15.60 15.93 13.55
C VAL A 164 -16.10 17.32 13.90
N ASP A 165 -17.41 17.46 14.13
CA ASP A 165 -17.99 18.72 14.58
C ASP A 165 -17.71 18.93 16.07
N THR A 166 -17.26 20.13 16.44
CA THR A 166 -16.96 20.51 17.81
C THR A 166 -17.83 21.70 18.24
N ALA A 167 -17.79 22.05 19.53
CA ALA A 167 -18.51 23.23 20.01
C ALA A 167 -17.96 24.55 19.45
N GLU A 168 -16.72 24.54 18.97
CA GLU A 168 -15.95 25.72 18.55
C GLU A 168 -15.80 25.82 17.02
N GLY A 169 -16.24 24.80 16.27
CA GLY A 169 -16.13 24.73 14.82
C GLY A 169 -16.17 23.27 14.33
N ALA A 170 -15.23 22.94 13.45
CA ALA A 170 -15.02 21.59 12.95
C ALA A 170 -13.52 21.26 12.96
N GLU A 171 -13.22 19.97 13.08
CA GLU A 171 -11.89 19.40 12.94
C GLU A 171 -11.89 18.42 11.77
N LEU A 172 -11.04 18.68 10.78
CA LEU A 172 -10.86 17.81 9.62
C LEU A 172 -9.58 17.00 9.78
N HIS A 173 -9.64 15.71 9.50
CA HIS A 173 -8.49 14.81 9.59
C HIS A 173 -8.23 14.11 8.26
N PHE A 174 -6.97 14.08 7.85
CA PHE A 174 -6.51 13.40 6.64
C PHE A 174 -5.24 12.60 6.95
N GLY A 175 -5.04 11.54 6.19
CA GLY A 175 -3.80 10.77 6.20
C GLY A 175 -3.38 10.47 4.77
N LEU A 176 -2.08 10.47 4.53
CA LEU A 176 -1.52 10.16 3.22
C LEU A 176 -0.24 9.34 3.37
N ASP A 177 -0.19 8.21 2.67
CA ASP A 177 1.00 7.37 2.54
C ASP A 177 2.03 8.06 1.63
N LEU A 178 3.25 8.23 2.14
CA LEU A 178 4.41 8.73 1.41
C LEU A 178 5.39 7.58 1.09
N VAL A 179 4.90 6.34 1.12
CA VAL A 179 5.63 5.12 0.80
C VAL A 179 6.83 4.95 1.73
N TRP A 180 8.03 4.75 1.20
CA TRP A 180 9.26 4.54 1.96
C TRP A 180 10.20 5.74 1.86
N LYS A 181 9.67 6.93 1.59
CA LYS A 181 10.48 8.15 1.51
C LYS A 181 11.12 8.46 2.86
N PRO A 182 12.43 8.78 2.93
CA PRO A 182 13.03 9.26 4.16
C PRO A 182 12.24 10.45 4.70
N ILE A 183 11.92 10.43 6.00
CA ILE A 183 11.10 11.48 6.63
C ILE A 183 11.75 12.85 6.50
N GLU A 184 13.08 12.91 6.51
CA GLU A 184 13.84 14.14 6.30
C GLU A 184 13.61 14.72 4.91
N GLU A 185 13.54 13.89 3.87
CA GLU A 185 13.28 14.35 2.49
C GLU A 185 11.84 14.87 2.36
N ALA A 186 10.87 14.12 2.88
CA ALA A 186 9.47 14.54 2.92
C ALA A 186 9.30 15.86 3.68
N TRP A 187 9.96 16.00 4.83
CA TRP A 187 9.99 17.22 5.62
C TRP A 187 10.58 18.40 4.83
N GLN A 188 11.71 18.22 4.14
CA GLN A 188 12.29 19.31 3.35
C GLN A 188 11.31 19.82 2.29
N VAL A 189 10.62 18.92 1.59
CA VAL A 189 9.60 19.32 0.60
C VAL A 189 8.46 20.10 1.24
N LEU A 190 7.95 19.63 2.38
CA LEU A 190 6.90 20.34 3.12
C LEU A 190 7.38 21.72 3.62
N ALA A 191 8.61 21.81 4.13
CA ALA A 191 9.16 23.06 4.65
C ALA A 191 9.48 24.09 3.55
N GLU A 192 9.89 23.64 2.36
CA GLU A 192 10.25 24.51 1.22
C GLU A 192 9.04 24.96 0.41
N ARG A 193 8.07 24.06 0.19
CA ARG A 193 6.90 24.32 -0.67
C ARG A 193 5.63 24.62 0.10
N GLY A 194 5.60 24.26 1.38
CA GLY A 194 4.48 24.51 2.25
C GLY A 194 4.34 25.98 2.65
N PRO A 195 3.22 26.32 3.29
CA PRO A 195 2.97 27.66 3.80
C PRO A 195 3.95 28.01 4.93
N LYS A 196 4.11 29.32 5.16
CA LYS A 196 5.00 29.82 6.21
C LYS A 196 4.52 29.35 7.58
N PRO A 197 5.36 28.63 8.36
CA PRO A 197 4.93 28.08 9.62
C PRO A 197 4.78 29.14 10.71
N THR A 198 3.79 28.96 11.57
CA THR A 198 3.66 29.63 12.87
C THR A 198 4.43 28.84 13.95
N ARG A 199 4.54 27.51 13.80
CA ARG A 199 5.39 26.62 14.60
C ARG A 199 5.97 25.51 13.73
N ALA A 200 7.21 25.11 13.99
CA ALA A 200 7.84 23.99 13.32
C ALA A 200 8.80 23.24 14.25
N GLU A 201 8.74 21.91 14.25
CA GLU A 201 9.64 21.01 14.96
C GLU A 201 10.09 19.91 13.98
N ALA A 202 11.22 20.15 13.31
CA ALA A 202 11.72 19.25 12.28
C ALA A 202 12.15 17.88 12.85
N PRO A 203 11.93 16.75 12.13
CA PRO A 203 11.21 16.62 10.86
C PRO A 203 9.73 16.23 11.04
N ARG A 204 9.11 16.53 12.19
CA ARG A 204 7.87 15.86 12.65
C ARG A 204 6.63 16.72 12.60
N LEU A 205 6.73 18.03 12.83
CA LEU A 205 5.56 18.87 13.05
C LEU A 205 5.70 20.22 12.35
N LEU A 206 4.68 20.62 11.59
CA LEU A 206 4.54 21.96 11.04
C LEU A 206 3.12 22.47 11.28
N GLU A 207 2.98 23.65 11.87
CA GLU A 207 1.69 24.35 12.04
C GLU A 207 1.72 25.68 11.27
N HIS A 208 0.60 26.04 10.66
CA HIS A 208 0.42 27.32 9.98
C HIS A 208 -1.04 27.76 10.01
N ASP A 209 -1.26 29.05 9.73
CA ASP A 209 -2.60 29.59 9.55
C ASP A 209 -3.17 29.12 8.20
N GLY A 210 -4.36 28.52 8.22
CA GLY A 210 -5.05 27.96 7.05
C GLY A 210 -6.03 28.89 6.35
N GLU A 211 -6.28 30.08 6.92
CA GLU A 211 -7.25 31.09 6.45
C GLU A 211 -8.60 30.50 5.95
N PRO A 212 -9.55 30.16 6.85
CA PRO A 212 -9.51 30.33 8.30
C PRO A 212 -9.08 29.07 9.04
N GLY A 213 -8.51 29.26 10.22
CA GLY A 213 -8.21 28.17 11.14
C GLY A 213 -6.74 27.81 11.21
N LEU A 214 -6.46 26.76 11.97
CA LEU A 214 -5.12 26.24 12.21
C LEU A 214 -4.97 24.92 11.46
N VAL A 215 -3.92 24.83 10.65
CA VAL A 215 -3.54 23.58 9.97
C VAL A 215 -2.30 23.04 10.63
N ARG A 216 -2.34 21.75 10.98
CA ARG A 216 -1.27 21.00 11.61
C ARG A 216 -0.91 19.81 10.74
N TRP A 217 0.37 19.70 10.43
CA TRP A 217 0.97 18.61 9.67
C TRP A 217 1.88 17.79 10.58
N GLU A 218 1.67 16.48 10.62
CA GLU A 218 2.49 15.55 11.39
C GLU A 218 3.07 14.48 10.48
N LEU A 219 4.39 14.32 10.49
CA LEU A 219 5.07 13.28 9.72
C LEU A 219 5.51 12.15 10.63
N PHE A 220 5.29 10.94 10.15
CA PHE A 220 5.66 9.71 10.83
C PHE A 220 6.50 8.85 9.89
N ALA A 221 7.54 8.23 10.42
CA ALA A 221 8.24 7.12 9.80
C ALA A 221 8.09 5.92 10.71
N ASP A 222 7.59 4.84 10.14
CA ASP A 222 7.38 3.56 10.78
C ASP A 222 8.15 2.48 10.01
N PRO A 223 8.92 1.61 10.69
CA PRO A 223 9.73 0.60 10.01
C PRO A 223 8.90 -0.44 9.25
N ASP A 224 7.65 -0.69 9.65
CA ASP A 224 6.78 -1.72 9.08
C ASP A 224 5.77 -1.11 8.09
N PHE A 225 5.32 0.12 8.34
CA PHE A 225 4.28 0.78 7.55
C PHE A 225 4.78 1.86 6.60
N GLY A 226 6.02 2.32 6.75
CA GLY A 226 6.62 3.36 5.92
C GLY A 226 6.41 4.77 6.48
N THR A 227 6.58 5.75 5.60
CA THR A 227 6.43 7.17 5.91
C THR A 227 5.05 7.65 5.53
N ARG A 228 4.44 8.44 6.40
CA ARG A 228 3.13 9.06 6.15
C ARG A 228 3.08 10.48 6.67
N VAL A 229 2.12 11.23 6.18
CA VAL A 229 1.72 12.52 6.74
C VAL A 229 0.27 12.44 7.22
N GLU A 230 0.02 12.98 8.41
CA GLU A 230 -1.31 13.21 8.95
C GLU A 230 -1.54 14.71 9.00
N LEU A 231 -2.72 15.15 8.57
CA LEU A 231 -3.11 16.55 8.57
C LEU A 231 -4.36 16.74 9.41
N THR A 232 -4.33 17.72 10.29
CA THR A 232 -5.49 18.20 11.02
C THR A 232 -5.76 19.66 10.67
N HIS A 233 -7.00 20.00 10.30
CA HIS A 233 -7.44 21.37 10.07
C HIS A 233 -8.58 21.72 11.02
N VAL A 234 -8.33 22.61 11.97
CA VAL A 234 -9.34 23.13 12.89
C VAL A 234 -9.83 24.48 12.38
N LEU A 235 -11.10 24.58 12.03
CA LEU A 235 -11.68 25.75 11.35
C LEU A 235 -13.16 25.97 11.74
N PRO A 236 -13.73 27.18 11.50
CA PRO A 236 -15.16 27.40 11.72
C PRO A 236 -16.01 26.48 10.82
N ALA A 237 -17.12 25.98 11.37
CA ALA A 237 -17.92 24.92 10.74
C ALA A 237 -18.48 25.28 9.37
N GLU A 238 -18.69 26.58 9.08
CA GLU A 238 -19.18 27.06 7.79
C GLU A 238 -18.17 26.91 6.64
N TYR A 239 -16.88 26.70 6.92
CA TYR A 239 -15.83 26.45 5.91
C TYR A 239 -15.49 24.97 5.74
N ALA A 240 -15.96 24.12 6.67
CA ALA A 240 -15.54 22.73 6.80
C ALA A 240 -15.78 21.91 5.52
N ASP A 241 -16.95 22.03 4.89
CA ASP A 241 -17.27 21.24 3.69
C ASP A 241 -16.41 21.64 2.48
N ALA A 242 -16.11 22.93 2.33
CA ALA A 242 -15.27 23.44 1.24
C ALA A 242 -13.82 22.97 1.41
N GLU A 243 -13.29 23.07 2.62
CA GLU A 243 -11.91 22.63 2.92
C GLU A 243 -11.78 21.10 2.90
N LEU A 244 -12.80 20.36 3.36
CA LEU A 244 -12.83 18.90 3.27
C LEU A 244 -12.74 18.41 1.82
N ALA A 245 -13.41 19.10 0.89
CA ALA A 245 -13.35 18.79 -0.53
C ALA A 245 -12.05 19.27 -1.22
N ALA A 246 -11.38 20.30 -0.69
CA ALA A 246 -10.19 20.89 -1.31
C ALA A 246 -8.88 20.20 -0.92
N TRP A 247 -8.79 19.65 0.30
CA TRP A 247 -7.57 19.03 0.82
C TRP A 247 -7.05 17.83 0.02
N PRO A 248 -7.87 16.91 -0.51
CA PRO A 248 -7.36 15.76 -1.27
C PRO A 248 -6.42 16.15 -2.42
N ALA A 249 -6.81 17.15 -3.22
CA ALA A 249 -5.97 17.67 -4.31
C ALA A 249 -4.64 18.26 -3.81
N ARG A 250 -4.66 18.99 -2.68
CA ARG A 250 -3.44 19.56 -2.08
C ARG A 250 -2.50 18.46 -1.56
N LEU A 251 -3.06 17.37 -1.02
CA LEU A 251 -2.30 16.21 -0.55
C LEU A 251 -1.68 15.43 -1.73
N GLU A 252 -2.41 15.27 -2.84
CA GLU A 252 -1.86 14.68 -4.07
C GLU A 252 -0.74 15.52 -4.69
N ASP A 253 -0.85 16.84 -4.64
CA ASP A 253 0.22 17.75 -5.05
C ASP A 253 1.47 17.58 -4.17
N LEU A 254 1.29 17.47 -2.85
CA LEU A 254 2.38 17.17 -1.92
C LEU A 254 3.02 15.82 -2.23
N PHE A 255 2.21 14.77 -2.41
CA PHE A 255 2.68 13.43 -2.79
C PHE A 255 3.57 13.49 -4.03
N THR A 256 3.09 14.16 -5.08
CA THR A 256 3.85 14.35 -6.33
C THR A 256 5.15 15.12 -6.09
N ALA A 257 5.13 16.17 -5.27
CA ALA A 257 6.33 16.95 -4.97
C ALA A 257 7.37 16.16 -4.16
N VAL A 258 6.93 15.30 -3.23
CA VAL A 258 7.82 14.44 -2.42
C VAL A 258 8.52 13.37 -3.26
N HIS A 259 7.87 12.93 -4.34
CA HIS A 259 8.39 11.89 -5.23
C HIS A 259 8.95 12.40 -6.56
N ALA A 260 8.95 13.71 -6.80
CA ALA A 260 9.65 14.28 -7.93
C ALA A 260 11.18 14.03 -7.82
N ASP A 261 11.79 13.60 -8.92
CA ASP A 261 13.25 13.45 -9.01
C ASP A 261 13.92 14.80 -8.67
N ARG A 262 14.91 14.76 -7.77
CA ARG A 262 15.74 15.92 -7.41
C ARG A 262 16.94 16.06 -8.35
#